data_AF-A0A7X9JPK0-F1
#
_entry.id   AF-A0A7X9JPK0-F1
#
_cell.length_a   1.000
_cell.length_b   1.000
_cell.length_c   1.000
_cell.angle_alpha   90.00
_cell.angle_beta   90.00
_cell.angle_gamma   90.00
#
_symmetry.space_group_name_H-M   'P 1'
#
loop_
_entity.id
_entity.type
_entity.pdbx_description
1 polymer ?
#
loop_
_entity_poly.entity_id
_entity_poly.type
_entity_poly.pdbx_seq_one_letter_code
_entity_poly.pdbx_strand_id
1 'polypeptide(L)'
;DISTTVLKQFYKGKEIAPQTLISKGSVIDLEIGKGESNEKTDIVCLVGKTLDEAKSILSSASLNLGSISADATIKSAKDSSKAYIWKQLPGCNYQSPITLGSYIDVWITLDKDLLPENTNEINF
;
A
#
# COMPACT_ATOMS: atom_id res chain seq x y z
N ASP A 1 27.39 -22.78 1.69
CA ASP A 1 27.61 -21.38 1.28
C ASP A 1 27.84 -21.25 -0.21
N ILE A 2 27.10 -20.35 -0.87
CA ILE A 2 27.55 -19.72 -2.12
C ILE A 2 26.96 -18.31 -2.22
N SER A 3 27.89 -17.35 -2.27
CA SER A 3 27.71 -15.91 -2.38
C SER A 3 27.05 -15.46 -3.68
N THR A 4 26.28 -14.39 -3.53
CA THR A 4 25.82 -13.39 -4.51
C THR A 4 26.89 -12.98 -5.53
N THR A 5 26.50 -12.78 -6.79
CA THR A 5 26.69 -11.52 -7.55
C THR A 5 26.04 -11.66 -8.92
N VAL A 6 25.01 -10.85 -9.20
CA VAL A 6 24.76 -10.41 -10.57
C VAL A 6 24.71 -8.88 -10.55
N LEU A 7 25.75 -8.30 -11.14
CA LEU A 7 25.97 -6.87 -11.29
C LEU A 7 25.47 -6.49 -12.69
N LYS A 8 24.57 -5.49 -12.71
CA LYS A 8 24.13 -4.65 -13.85
C LYS A 8 22.96 -5.16 -14.70
N GLN A 9 21.93 -4.30 -14.77
CA GLN A 9 20.98 -4.24 -15.89
C GLN A 9 20.87 -2.79 -16.37
N PHE A 10 20.93 -2.63 -17.69
CA PHE A 10 20.74 -1.37 -18.40
C PHE A 10 19.25 -1.15 -18.70
N TYR A 11 18.74 0.08 -18.59
CA TYR A 11 17.44 0.46 -19.12
C TYR A 11 17.60 1.36 -20.35
N LYS A 12 17.28 0.82 -21.54
CA LYS A 12 17.14 1.55 -22.82
C LYS A 12 18.27 2.49 -23.23
N GLY A 13 19.53 2.12 -22.96
CA GLY A 13 20.71 2.77 -23.58
C GLY A 13 20.95 4.24 -23.22
N LYS A 14 20.31 4.79 -22.19
CA LYS A 14 20.61 6.13 -21.67
C LYS A 14 20.61 6.16 -20.15
N GLU A 15 21.64 6.78 -19.60
CA GLU A 15 21.82 7.07 -18.18
C GLU A 15 20.74 8.06 -17.72
N ILE A 16 20.02 7.71 -16.66
CA ILE A 16 18.98 8.55 -16.05
C ILE A 16 19.32 8.75 -14.58
N ALA A 17 19.29 10.01 -14.15
CA ALA A 17 19.59 10.44 -12.79
C ALA A 17 18.61 9.81 -11.77
N PRO A 18 19.08 9.46 -10.56
CA PRO A 18 18.34 8.62 -9.63
C PRO A 18 17.21 9.41 -8.97
N GLN A 19 15.96 8.99 -9.21
CA GLN A 19 14.84 9.43 -8.38
C GLN A 19 13.86 8.28 -8.17
N THR A 20 13.92 7.78 -6.93
CA THR A 20 12.97 6.93 -6.21
C THR A 20 12.88 5.45 -6.62
N LEU A 21 13.81 4.67 -6.05
CA LEU A 21 13.63 3.23 -5.81
C LEU A 21 13.12 3.06 -4.36
N ILE A 22 11.87 2.61 -4.20
CA ILE A 22 11.52 1.76 -3.06
C ILE A 22 11.39 0.34 -3.61
N SER A 23 12.49 -0.41 -3.54
CA SER A 23 12.47 -1.85 -3.74
C SER A 23 12.29 -2.51 -2.39
N LYS A 24 11.14 -3.20 -2.25
CA LYS A 24 10.96 -4.53 -1.65
C LYS A 24 9.70 -4.60 -0.77
N GLY A 25 8.70 -5.27 -1.32
CA GLY A 25 7.82 -6.18 -0.62
C GLY A 25 7.44 -7.20 -1.68
N SER A 26 7.80 -8.47 -1.50
CA SER A 26 7.48 -9.52 -2.47
C SER A 26 6.04 -9.35 -2.93
N VAL A 27 5.82 -9.33 -4.25
CA VAL A 27 4.50 -9.69 -4.77
C VAL A 27 4.32 -11.11 -4.30
N ILE A 28 3.61 -11.28 -3.18
CA ILE A 28 2.99 -12.57 -2.91
C ILE A 28 1.87 -12.58 -3.94
N ASP A 29 2.19 -13.05 -5.14
CA ASP A 29 1.19 -13.53 -6.08
C ASP A 29 0.52 -14.68 -5.35
N LEU A 30 -0.50 -14.37 -4.56
CA LEU A 30 -1.40 -15.37 -4.04
C LEU A 30 -2.37 -15.66 -5.19
N GLU A 31 -1.88 -16.42 -6.17
CA GLU A 31 -2.72 -17.07 -7.15
C GLU A 31 -3.46 -18.20 -6.43
N ILE A 32 -4.48 -17.85 -5.63
CA ILE A 32 -5.50 -18.83 -5.25
C ILE A 32 -6.45 -18.90 -6.45
N GLY A 33 -6.03 -19.71 -7.42
CA GLY A 33 -6.95 -20.23 -8.42
C GLY A 33 -8.00 -21.09 -7.73
N LYS A 34 -9.26 -20.64 -7.76
CA LYS A 34 -10.39 -21.35 -8.40
C LYS A 34 -11.73 -20.84 -7.87
N GLY A 35 -12.60 -20.52 -8.83
CA GLY A 35 -14.04 -20.60 -8.66
C GLY A 35 -14.70 -19.25 -8.91
N GLU A 36 -15.72 -19.27 -9.76
CA GLU A 36 -16.62 -18.17 -10.07
C GLU A 36 -17.44 -17.75 -8.82
N SER A 37 -16.78 -17.24 -7.78
CA SER A 37 -17.47 -16.70 -6.62
C SER A 37 -17.76 -15.22 -6.89
N ASN A 38 -19.01 -14.89 -7.20
CA ASN A 38 -19.52 -13.52 -7.16
C ASN A 38 -19.62 -12.98 -5.71
N GLU A 39 -18.78 -13.48 -4.81
CA GLU A 39 -18.69 -13.04 -3.43
C GLU A 39 -18.12 -11.63 -3.39
N LYS A 40 -18.74 -10.79 -2.57
CA LYS A 40 -18.41 -9.38 -2.43
C LYS A 40 -18.15 -9.06 -0.97
N THR A 41 -17.32 -8.05 -0.76
CA THR A 41 -17.05 -7.44 0.54
C THR A 41 -17.19 -5.93 0.42
N ASP A 42 -17.40 -5.28 1.55
CA ASP A 42 -17.36 -3.83 1.64
C ASP A 42 -15.93 -3.30 1.59
N ILE A 43 -15.79 -2.06 1.14
CA ILE A 43 -14.52 -1.32 1.19
C ILE A 43 -14.16 -1.03 2.65
N VAL A 44 -12.89 -1.25 3.00
CA VAL A 44 -12.35 -0.88 4.31
C VAL A 44 -11.58 0.44 4.20
N CYS A 45 -11.77 1.32 5.19
CA CYS A 45 -11.02 2.56 5.28
C CYS A 45 -9.66 2.33 5.93
N LEU A 46 -8.60 2.69 5.20
CA LEU A 46 -7.19 2.55 5.55
C LEU A 46 -6.54 3.91 5.89
N VAL A 47 -7.26 5.02 5.71
CA VAL A 47 -6.73 6.35 6.02
C VAL A 47 -6.36 6.42 7.52
N GLY A 48 -5.17 6.95 7.81
CA GLY A 48 -4.58 7.00 9.14
C GLY A 48 -3.91 5.69 9.57
N LYS A 49 -3.89 4.65 8.74
CA LYS A 49 -3.15 3.39 9.02
C LYS A 49 -1.78 3.39 8.39
N THR A 50 -0.86 2.69 9.03
CA THR A 50 0.44 2.33 8.44
C THR A 50 0.27 1.24 7.39
N LEU A 51 1.28 1.03 6.54
CA LEU A 51 1.26 -0.03 5.53
C LEU A 51 1.12 -1.44 6.14
N ASP A 52 1.68 -1.68 7.32
CA ASP A 52 1.61 -3.00 7.95
C ASP A 52 0.22 -3.26 8.55
N GLU A 53 -0.39 -2.27 9.20
CA GLU A 53 -1.79 -2.36 9.63
C GLU A 53 -2.74 -2.56 8.44
N ALA A 54 -2.51 -1.83 7.34
CA ALA A 54 -3.32 -1.93 6.14
C ALA A 54 -3.30 -3.33 5.53
N LYS A 55 -2.13 -3.99 5.47
CA LYS A 55 -2.01 -5.37 5.00
C LYS A 55 -2.83 -6.34 5.86
N SER A 56 -2.75 -6.21 7.19
CA SER A 56 -3.52 -7.06 8.11
C SER A 56 -5.03 -6.86 7.95
N ILE A 57 -5.47 -5.61 7.79
CA ILE A 57 -6.88 -5.27 7.57
C ILE A 57 -7.38 -5.84 6.24
N LEU A 58 -6.65 -5.60 5.15
CA LEU A 58 -7.01 -6.08 3.81
C LEU A 58 -7.07 -7.60 3.75
N SER A 59 -6.08 -8.29 4.34
CA SER A 59 -6.08 -9.75 4.41
C SER A 59 -7.29 -10.32 5.16
N SER A 60 -7.77 -9.62 6.19
CA SER A 60 -8.96 -10.04 6.96
C SER A 60 -10.26 -9.81 6.18
N ALA A 61 -10.26 -8.88 5.23
CA ALA A 61 -11.37 -8.59 4.31
C ALA A 61 -11.28 -9.35 2.99
N SER A 62 -10.30 -10.26 2.83
CA SER A 62 -10.01 -10.94 1.56
C SER A 62 -9.79 -9.96 0.40
N LEU A 63 -9.15 -8.84 0.68
CA LEU A 63 -8.74 -7.81 -0.29
C LEU A 63 -7.22 -7.75 -0.38
N ASN A 64 -6.73 -7.18 -1.49
CA ASN A 64 -5.31 -7.08 -1.78
C ASN A 64 -4.83 -5.63 -1.69
N LEU A 65 -3.57 -5.44 -1.27
CA LEU A 65 -2.91 -4.15 -1.37
C LEU A 65 -2.45 -3.93 -2.81
N GLY A 66 -2.88 -2.82 -3.41
CA GLY A 66 -2.50 -2.42 -4.77
C GLY A 66 -1.21 -1.61 -4.80
N SER A 67 -1.19 -0.60 -5.66
CA SER A 67 -0.07 0.32 -5.79
C SER A 67 0.10 1.20 -4.55
N ILE A 68 1.36 1.49 -4.23
CA ILE A 68 1.73 2.38 -3.12
C ILE A 68 2.43 3.60 -3.73
N SER A 69 1.81 4.76 -3.57
CA SER A 69 2.36 6.04 -4.02
C SER A 69 2.86 6.86 -2.82
N ALA A 70 4.09 7.34 -2.89
CA ALA A 70 4.67 8.14 -1.82
C ALA A 70 4.73 9.62 -2.22
N ASP A 71 4.52 10.52 -1.25
CA ASP A 71 4.74 11.95 -1.46
C ASP A 71 6.20 12.36 -1.21
N ALA A 72 6.48 13.67 -1.29
CA ALA A 72 7.83 14.21 -1.13
C ALA A 72 8.42 14.07 0.29
N THR A 73 7.60 13.73 1.30
CA THR A 73 8.07 13.52 2.68
C THR A 73 8.80 12.19 2.84
N ILE A 74 8.56 11.24 1.93
CA ILE A 74 9.16 9.90 1.98
C ILE A 74 10.43 9.87 1.15
N LYS A 75 11.59 9.74 1.81
CA LYS A 75 12.91 9.74 1.16
C LYS A 75 13.64 8.41 1.28
N SER A 76 13.15 7.51 2.13
CA SER A 76 13.77 6.22 2.40
C SER A 76 12.73 5.14 2.71
N ALA A 77 13.16 3.87 2.67
CA ALA A 77 12.33 2.75 3.11
C ALA A 77 11.94 2.85 4.59
N LYS A 78 12.81 3.41 5.43
CA LYS A 78 12.52 3.67 6.85
C LYS A 78 11.39 4.69 7.02
N ASP A 79 11.36 5.71 6.16
CA ASP A 79 10.28 6.70 6.15
C ASP A 79 8.96 6.05 5.76
N SER A 80 8.97 5.24 4.69
CA SER A 80 7.79 4.50 4.22
C SER A 80 7.23 3.55 5.29
N SER A 81 8.08 2.89 6.08
CA SER A 81 7.62 2.00 7.17
C SER A 81 6.91 2.73 8.31
N LYS A 82 7.13 4.05 8.44
CA LYS A 82 6.53 4.90 9.48
C LYS A 82 5.43 5.81 8.93
N ALA A 83 5.22 5.78 7.62
CA ALA A 83 4.27 6.63 6.93
C ALA A 83 2.85 6.11 7.12
N TYR A 84 1.92 7.05 7.09
CA TYR A 84 0.50 6.78 7.18
C TYR A 84 -0.15 6.94 5.82
N ILE A 85 -1.16 6.12 5.57
CA ILE A 85 -2.03 6.25 4.41
C ILE A 85 -2.89 7.49 4.61
N TRP A 86 -2.81 8.46 3.71
CA TRP A 86 -3.66 9.66 3.74
C TRP A 86 -4.75 9.62 2.66
N LYS A 87 -4.60 8.73 1.68
CA LYS A 87 -5.57 8.52 0.60
C LYS A 87 -5.56 7.08 0.14
N GLN A 88 -6.71 6.61 -0.33
CA GLN A 88 -6.88 5.31 -0.96
C GLN A 88 -7.81 5.37 -2.17
N LEU A 89 -7.77 4.33 -3.00
CA LEU A 89 -8.70 4.10 -4.10
C LEU A 89 -9.01 2.60 -4.21
N PRO A 90 -10.30 2.17 -4.17
CA PRO A 90 -11.50 2.97 -3.97
C PRO A 90 -11.53 3.70 -2.61
N GLY A 91 -12.17 4.86 -2.56
CA GLY A 91 -12.21 5.73 -1.38
C GLY A 91 -13.03 5.15 -0.22
N CYS A 92 -12.78 5.61 1.01
CA CYS A 92 -13.47 5.11 2.22
C CYS A 92 -15.01 5.25 2.17
N ASN A 93 -15.52 6.18 1.35
CA ASN A 93 -16.95 6.43 1.16
C ASN A 93 -17.56 5.62 -0.01
N TYR A 94 -16.83 4.65 -0.55
CA TYR A 94 -17.32 3.81 -1.63
C TYR A 94 -18.46 2.93 -1.14
N GLN A 95 -19.66 3.13 -1.69
CA GLN A 95 -20.90 2.51 -1.21
C GLN A 95 -21.23 1.17 -1.87
N SER A 96 -20.49 0.79 -2.89
CA SER A 96 -20.73 -0.45 -3.63
C SER A 96 -19.83 -1.57 -3.11
N PRO A 97 -20.35 -2.76 -2.84
CA PRO A 97 -19.50 -3.91 -2.53
C PRO A 97 -18.57 -4.23 -3.71
N ILE A 98 -17.33 -4.59 -3.38
CA ILE A 98 -16.29 -5.00 -4.35
C ILE A 98 -16.08 -6.50 -4.29
N THR A 99 -15.64 -7.10 -5.40
CA THR A 99 -15.36 -8.53 -5.45
C THR A 99 -14.22 -8.89 -4.51
N LEU A 100 -14.30 -10.04 -3.85
CA LEU A 100 -13.15 -10.57 -3.10
C LEU A 100 -11.90 -10.65 -4.01
N GLY A 101 -10.73 -10.43 -3.44
CA GLY A 101 -9.45 -10.36 -4.16
C GLY A 101 -9.22 -9.04 -4.91
N SER A 102 -10.17 -8.10 -4.85
CA SER A 102 -9.96 -6.76 -5.41
C SER A 102 -8.82 -6.02 -4.70
N TYR A 103 -8.21 -5.08 -5.42
CA TYR A 103 -7.06 -4.30 -4.95
C TYR A 103 -7.49 -2.93 -4.43
N ILE A 104 -6.80 -2.43 -3.39
CA ILE A 104 -6.89 -1.04 -2.94
C ILE A 104 -5.54 -0.36 -3.11
N ASP A 105 -5.50 0.68 -3.94
CA ASP A 105 -4.34 1.56 -4.12
C ASP A 105 -4.26 2.57 -2.98
N VAL A 106 -3.05 2.90 -2.54
CA VAL A 106 -2.83 3.79 -1.37
C VAL A 106 -1.76 4.84 -1.63
N TRP A 107 -1.92 5.98 -0.96
CA TRP A 107 -0.92 7.05 -0.91
C TRP A 107 -0.45 7.26 0.52
N ILE A 108 0.86 7.32 0.72
CA ILE A 108 1.50 7.43 2.03
C ILE A 108 2.20 8.76 2.23
N THR A 109 2.23 9.22 3.47
CA THR A 109 2.88 10.47 3.89
C THR A 109 3.40 10.38 5.33
N LEU A 110 4.44 11.15 5.64
CA LEU A 110 4.83 11.48 7.02
C LEU A 110 4.25 12.83 7.48
N ASP A 111 3.63 13.59 6.59
CA ASP A 111 2.95 14.83 6.92
C ASP A 111 1.69 14.54 7.73
N LYS A 112 1.68 14.99 8.98
CA LYS A 112 0.55 14.78 9.88
C LYS A 112 -0.63 15.68 9.53
N ASP A 113 -0.41 16.78 8.82
CA ASP A 113 -1.46 17.73 8.45
C ASP A 113 -2.35 17.16 7.33
N LEU A 114 -1.86 16.16 6.60
CA LEU A 114 -2.63 15.40 5.59
C LEU A 114 -3.49 14.29 6.20
N LEU A 115 -3.29 13.97 7.48
CA LEU A 115 -4.08 12.96 8.17
C LEU A 115 -5.33 13.62 8.75
N PRO A 116 -6.48 12.92 8.77
CA PRO A 116 -7.63 13.41 9.53
C PRO A 116 -7.20 13.63 10.98
N GLU A 117 -7.55 14.78 11.56
CA GLU A 117 -7.26 15.07 12.97
C GLU A 117 -7.69 13.88 13.83
N ASN A 118 -6.80 13.37 14.66
CA ASN A 118 -7.16 12.37 15.66
C ASN A 118 -8.26 12.96 16.54
N THR A 119 -9.52 12.61 16.31
CA THR A 119 -10.63 12.91 17.23
C THR A 119 -10.52 11.98 18.45
N ASN A 120 -9.44 12.09 19.22
CA ASN A 120 -9.26 11.40 20.49
C ASN A 120 -8.59 12.34 21.51
N GLU A 121 -9.31 13.37 21.91
CA GLU A 121 -9.35 13.84 23.30
C GLU A 121 -10.81 14.19 23.64
N ILE A 122 -11.65 13.16 23.80
CA ILE A 122 -12.85 13.31 24.62
C ILE A 122 -12.39 13.07 26.06
N ASN A 123 -12.13 14.17 26.77
CA ASN A 123 -11.91 14.15 28.21
C ASN A 123 -13.18 13.59 28.89
N PHE A 124 -13.02 12.49 29.63
CA PHE A 124 -14.00 12.04 30.63
C PHE A 124 -13.78 12.80 31.95
#